data_AF-A0A3D3L7N8-F1
#
_entry.id   AF-A0A3D3L7N8-F1
#
_cell.length_a   1.000
_cell.length_b   1.000
_cell.length_c   1.000
_cell.angle_alpha   90.00
_cell.angle_beta   90.00
_cell.angle_gamma   90.00
#
_symmetry.space_group_name_H-M   'P 1'
#
loop_
_entity.id
_entity.type
_entity.pdbx_description
1 polymer ?
#
loop_
_entity_poly.entity_id
_entity_poly.type
_entity_poly.pdbx_seq_one_letter_code
_entity_poly.pdbx_strand_id
1 'polypeptide(L)'
;NIGYWHGGLFQDRSDGVHPYLPHKGDGTEEWGGFIAFEDLPQGDNSTLGYFTNYNNKPATWWNNGDIGPWINGISLCDRNDLITNYIGSLNGVTLDDVKNIPFAINDHGTYQQALELTGTGVIDFNINPPGQSGFTSLNGTQSSHMHDQWPLHDAWEFKDQLFGETVVQVAQDIMPVNFKLHAPYPNPFNPVTNIKFSLNRNARIQIDIIDITGRVVDNLVDNEYDAGKHTIPWITYSVPSGVYFVRLSSFDITETKKILLLK
;
A
#
# COMPACT_ATOMS: atom_id res chain seq x y z
N ASN A 1 -16.09 -6.31 -13.11
CA ASN A 1 -15.26 -7.50 -13.36
C ASN A 1 -13.82 -7.15 -13.16
N ILE A 2 -13.08 -7.99 -12.46
CA ILE A 2 -11.64 -7.86 -12.23
C ILE A 2 -10.97 -9.16 -12.67
N GLY A 3 -9.75 -9.09 -13.16
CA GLY A 3 -9.03 -10.27 -13.63
C GLY A 3 -7.53 -10.14 -13.42
N TYR A 4 -6.86 -11.28 -13.40
CA TYR A 4 -5.42 -11.43 -13.20
C TYR A 4 -4.87 -12.43 -14.23
N TRP A 5 -3.75 -12.08 -14.85
CA TRP A 5 -3.01 -12.96 -15.76
C TRP A 5 -1.51 -12.89 -15.46
N HIS A 6 -0.90 -14.06 -15.25
CA HIS A 6 0.55 -14.19 -15.18
C HIS A 6 1.11 -14.31 -16.60
N GLY A 7 1.42 -13.16 -17.21
CA GLY A 7 1.97 -13.11 -18.56
C GLY A 7 3.45 -13.51 -18.65
N GLY A 8 3.86 -13.99 -19.82
CA GLY A 8 5.25 -14.32 -20.14
C GLY A 8 5.35 -15.50 -21.12
N LEU A 9 6.57 -15.76 -21.61
CA LEU A 9 6.89 -16.98 -22.35
C LEU A 9 7.67 -17.89 -21.41
N PHE A 10 7.03 -18.97 -20.98
CA PHE A 10 7.60 -19.95 -20.06
C PHE A 10 7.85 -21.26 -20.78
N GLN A 11 8.96 -21.90 -20.46
CA GLN A 11 9.42 -23.09 -21.16
C GLN A 11 8.59 -24.31 -20.76
N ASP A 12 8.15 -25.06 -21.75
CA ASP A 12 7.60 -26.40 -21.52
C ASP A 12 8.77 -27.39 -21.40
N ARG A 13 9.08 -27.81 -20.16
CA ARG A 13 10.25 -28.65 -19.85
C ARG A 13 9.83 -30.11 -19.85
N SER A 14 10.70 -30.98 -20.39
CA SER A 14 10.51 -32.42 -20.35
C SER A 14 10.27 -32.93 -18.93
N ASP A 15 9.33 -33.88 -18.80
CA ASP A 15 8.98 -34.50 -17.52
C ASP A 15 10.22 -35.08 -16.80
N GLY A 16 10.29 -34.86 -15.49
CA GLY A 16 11.37 -35.35 -14.63
C GLY A 16 12.65 -34.51 -14.67
N VAL A 17 12.76 -33.51 -15.54
CA VAL A 17 13.86 -32.53 -15.48
C VAL A 17 13.69 -31.63 -14.26
N HIS A 18 14.75 -31.51 -13.47
CA HIS A 18 14.68 -30.77 -12.22
C HIS A 18 14.64 -29.25 -12.48
N PRO A 19 13.62 -28.52 -11.97
CA PRO A 19 13.38 -27.13 -12.38
C PRO A 19 14.43 -26.13 -11.87
N TYR A 20 15.23 -26.53 -10.87
CA TYR A 20 16.21 -25.68 -10.20
C TYR A 20 17.67 -25.95 -10.62
N LEU A 21 17.89 -26.86 -11.57
CA LEU A 21 19.23 -27.26 -11.99
C LEU A 21 19.44 -26.98 -13.48
N PRO A 22 20.70 -26.76 -13.91
CA PRO A 22 21.02 -26.68 -15.33
C PRO A 22 20.56 -27.93 -16.09
N HIS A 23 20.06 -27.71 -17.31
CA HIS A 23 19.68 -28.79 -18.21
C HIS A 23 20.93 -29.48 -18.81
N LYS A 24 20.80 -30.75 -19.17
CA LYS A 24 21.79 -31.43 -20.01
C LYS A 24 21.77 -30.85 -21.43
N GLY A 25 22.95 -30.47 -21.92
CA GLY A 25 23.14 -29.97 -23.28
C GLY A 25 23.39 -31.06 -24.34
N ASP A 26 22.93 -32.30 -24.11
CA ASP A 26 23.08 -33.43 -25.03
C ASP A 26 21.85 -33.66 -25.93
N GLY A 27 20.87 -32.74 -25.85
CA GLY A 27 19.61 -32.81 -26.59
C GLY A 27 18.49 -33.56 -25.86
N THR A 28 18.76 -34.22 -24.73
CA THR A 28 17.73 -35.01 -24.01
C THR A 28 16.80 -34.17 -23.14
N GLU A 29 17.18 -32.92 -22.84
CA GLU A 29 16.45 -32.00 -21.97
C GLU A 29 16.11 -30.68 -22.67
N GLU A 30 16.03 -30.70 -24.01
CA GLU A 30 15.54 -29.57 -24.81
C GLU A 30 14.08 -29.26 -24.47
N TRP A 31 13.69 -27.99 -24.62
CA TRP A 31 12.31 -27.58 -24.35
C TRP A 31 11.36 -28.12 -25.43
N GLY A 32 10.19 -28.59 -25.02
CA GLY A 32 9.10 -28.99 -25.92
C GLY A 32 8.43 -27.81 -26.64
N GLY A 33 8.75 -26.59 -26.20
CA GLY A 33 8.18 -25.34 -26.69
C GLY A 33 7.97 -24.37 -25.53
N PHE A 34 6.86 -23.63 -25.60
CA PHE A 34 6.40 -22.76 -24.54
C PHE A 34 5.05 -23.23 -24.01
N ILE A 35 4.83 -23.07 -22.71
CA ILE A 35 3.53 -23.29 -22.07
C ILE A 35 2.50 -22.38 -22.75
N ALA A 36 1.32 -22.93 -23.09
CA ALA A 36 0.25 -22.16 -23.71
C ALA A 36 -0.27 -21.09 -22.75
N PHE A 37 -0.71 -19.94 -23.26
CA PHE A 37 -1.12 -18.80 -22.43
C PHE A 37 -2.29 -19.16 -21.50
N GLU A 38 -3.21 -19.99 -21.99
CA GLU A 38 -4.36 -20.50 -21.24
C GLU A 38 -4.00 -21.42 -20.06
N ASP A 39 -2.80 -22.00 -20.09
CA ASP A 39 -2.28 -22.86 -19.02
C ASP A 39 -1.45 -22.09 -17.98
N LEU A 40 -1.20 -20.80 -18.21
CA LEU A 40 -0.53 -19.92 -17.24
C LEU A 40 -1.48 -19.54 -16.10
N PRO A 41 -0.98 -19.22 -14.89
CA PRO A 41 -1.79 -18.76 -13.78
C PRO A 41 -2.65 -17.56 -14.17
N GLN A 42 -3.95 -17.72 -14.09
CA GLN A 42 -4.92 -16.69 -14.41
C GLN A 42 -6.19 -16.87 -13.59
N GLY A 43 -6.97 -15.80 -13.45
CA GLY A 43 -8.24 -15.86 -12.75
C GLY A 43 -9.08 -14.61 -12.97
N ASP A 44 -10.38 -14.84 -13.12
CA ASP A 44 -11.38 -13.79 -13.28
C ASP A 44 -12.33 -13.79 -12.09
N ASN A 45 -12.75 -12.59 -11.67
CA ASN A 45 -13.80 -12.38 -10.67
C ASN A 45 -13.60 -13.26 -9.43
N SER A 46 -12.42 -13.14 -8.82
CA SER A 46 -12.08 -13.78 -7.55
C SER A 46 -13.25 -13.69 -6.56
N THR A 47 -13.56 -14.80 -5.88
CA THR A 47 -14.62 -14.84 -4.86
C THR A 47 -14.35 -13.91 -3.68
N LEU A 48 -13.10 -13.46 -3.50
CA LEU A 48 -12.72 -12.46 -2.51
C LEU A 48 -13.10 -11.03 -2.92
N GLY A 49 -13.43 -10.80 -4.20
CA GLY A 49 -13.72 -9.46 -4.74
C GLY A 49 -12.48 -8.61 -5.02
N TYR A 50 -11.27 -9.15 -4.84
CA TYR A 50 -10.00 -8.49 -5.11
C TYR A 50 -8.89 -9.48 -5.50
N PHE A 51 -7.80 -8.94 -6.05
CA PHE A 51 -6.51 -9.61 -6.21
C PHE A 51 -5.43 -8.76 -5.52
N THR A 52 -4.55 -9.38 -4.74
CA THR A 52 -3.38 -8.73 -4.14
C THR A 52 -2.11 -9.37 -4.68
N ASN A 53 -1.12 -8.53 -4.97
CA ASN A 53 0.20 -9.02 -5.32
C ASN A 53 1.30 -8.13 -4.75
N TYR A 54 2.30 -8.75 -4.16
CA TYR A 54 3.59 -8.14 -3.89
C TYR A 54 4.70 -9.14 -4.25
N ASN A 55 4.83 -9.40 -5.55
CA ASN A 55 5.77 -10.40 -6.08
C ASN A 55 5.65 -11.74 -5.35
N ASN A 56 4.45 -12.09 -4.86
CA ASN A 56 4.17 -13.41 -4.32
C ASN A 56 3.82 -14.37 -5.46
N LYS A 57 3.77 -15.65 -5.11
CA LYS A 57 3.44 -16.73 -6.04
C LYS A 57 2.06 -16.50 -6.68
N PRO A 58 1.93 -16.63 -8.02
CA PRO A 58 0.68 -16.32 -8.72
C PRO A 58 -0.40 -17.39 -8.55
N ALA A 59 0.00 -18.65 -8.34
CA ALA A 59 -0.88 -19.77 -8.00
C ALA A 59 -0.12 -20.79 -7.15
N THR A 60 -0.82 -21.56 -6.31
CA THR A 60 -0.21 -22.55 -5.41
C THR A 60 0.66 -23.58 -6.14
N TRP A 61 0.30 -23.94 -7.37
CA TRP A 61 0.98 -24.93 -8.21
C TRP A 61 2.06 -24.35 -9.12
N TRP A 62 2.17 -23.03 -9.28
CA TRP A 62 3.15 -22.41 -10.20
C TRP A 62 4.60 -22.72 -9.79
N ASN A 63 5.55 -22.75 -10.73
CA ASN A 63 6.97 -22.89 -10.40
C ASN A 63 7.81 -21.94 -11.26
N ASN A 64 8.60 -21.10 -10.61
CA ASN A 64 9.48 -20.11 -11.25
C ASN A 64 10.90 -20.64 -11.52
N GLY A 65 11.16 -21.91 -11.24
CA GLY A 65 12.48 -22.51 -11.44
C GLY A 65 13.52 -21.94 -10.48
N ASP A 66 14.73 -21.77 -10.98
CA ASP A 66 15.97 -21.48 -10.24
C ASP A 66 16.11 -20.04 -9.71
N ILE A 67 15.24 -19.12 -10.15
CA ILE A 67 15.31 -17.71 -9.73
C ILE A 67 14.01 -17.29 -9.05
N GLY A 68 14.06 -17.11 -7.73
CA GLY A 68 13.12 -16.27 -7.00
C GLY A 68 12.67 -16.80 -5.63
N PRO A 69 12.00 -15.95 -4.84
CA PRO A 69 11.70 -16.15 -3.42
C PRO A 69 10.75 -17.31 -3.06
N TRP A 70 10.41 -18.19 -4.01
CA TRP A 70 9.28 -19.15 -3.90
C TRP A 70 9.72 -20.63 -3.94
N ILE A 71 10.90 -20.94 -3.39
CA ILE A 71 11.43 -22.31 -3.33
C ILE A 71 10.90 -23.07 -2.10
N ASN A 72 10.59 -24.37 -2.26
CA ASN A 72 10.29 -25.32 -1.18
C ASN A 72 9.19 -24.91 -0.18
N GLY A 73 8.03 -24.43 -0.65
CA GLY A 73 6.87 -24.16 0.22
C GLY A 73 7.06 -22.97 1.17
N ILE A 74 8.18 -22.27 1.07
CA ILE A 74 8.46 -21.01 1.76
C ILE A 74 8.32 -19.93 0.70
N SER A 75 7.26 -19.13 0.77
CA SER A 75 7.17 -17.90 0.01
C SER A 75 7.83 -16.81 0.85
N LEU A 76 9.00 -16.28 0.44
CA LEU A 76 9.66 -15.17 1.16
C LEU A 76 8.93 -13.82 0.96
N CYS A 77 7.66 -13.84 0.53
CA CYS A 77 6.89 -12.67 0.13
C CYS A 77 5.72 -12.39 1.09
N ASP A 78 5.96 -12.49 2.41
CA ASP A 78 5.01 -12.19 3.49
C ASP A 78 4.40 -10.79 3.41
N ARG A 79 4.98 -9.88 2.62
CA ARG A 79 4.46 -8.53 2.41
C ARG A 79 3.09 -8.51 1.72
N ASN A 80 2.76 -9.52 0.91
CA ASN A 80 1.43 -9.58 0.31
C ASN A 80 0.33 -9.82 1.37
N ASP A 81 0.66 -10.42 2.50
CA ASP A 81 -0.29 -10.62 3.59
C ASP A 81 -0.68 -9.29 4.24
N LEU A 82 0.23 -8.31 4.29
CA LEU A 82 -0.09 -6.96 4.75
C LEU A 82 -1.15 -6.32 3.84
N ILE A 83 -1.00 -6.46 2.52
CA ILE A 83 -1.99 -5.96 1.55
C ILE A 83 -3.31 -6.72 1.72
N THR A 84 -3.25 -8.04 1.78
CA THR A 84 -4.43 -8.91 1.86
C THR A 84 -5.22 -8.67 3.13
N ASN A 85 -4.55 -8.53 4.28
CA ASN A 85 -5.19 -8.25 5.57
C ASN A 85 -5.79 -6.84 5.59
N TYR A 86 -5.08 -5.85 5.04
CA TYR A 86 -5.59 -4.48 4.95
C TYR A 86 -6.86 -4.45 4.09
N ILE A 87 -6.79 -4.91 2.84
CA ILE A 87 -7.94 -4.90 1.92
C ILE A 87 -9.09 -5.78 2.44
N GLY A 88 -8.78 -6.96 2.98
CA GLY A 88 -9.77 -7.89 3.53
C GLY A 88 -10.49 -7.36 4.77
N SER A 89 -9.94 -6.36 5.46
CA SER A 89 -10.59 -5.69 6.59
C SER A 89 -11.63 -4.63 6.17
N LEU A 90 -11.63 -4.24 4.89
CA LEU A 90 -12.48 -3.17 4.36
C LEU A 90 -13.76 -3.74 3.73
N ASN A 91 -14.89 -3.07 3.96
CA ASN A 91 -16.15 -3.38 3.27
C ASN A 91 -16.22 -2.63 1.93
N GLY A 92 -15.31 -2.99 1.03
CA GLY A 92 -15.05 -2.27 -0.22
C GLY A 92 -13.94 -1.22 -0.06
N VAL A 93 -13.25 -0.94 -1.15
CA VAL A 93 -12.12 0.00 -1.18
C VAL A 93 -12.61 1.32 -1.76
N THR A 94 -12.52 2.38 -0.96
CA THR A 94 -12.75 3.76 -1.39
C THR A 94 -11.43 4.41 -1.77
N LEU A 95 -11.49 5.60 -2.38
CA LEU A 95 -10.28 6.37 -2.61
C LEU A 95 -9.60 6.78 -1.30
N ASP A 96 -10.37 7.11 -0.27
CA ASP A 96 -9.79 7.44 1.03
C ASP A 96 -9.02 6.25 1.61
N ASP A 97 -9.46 5.02 1.36
CA ASP A 97 -8.67 3.82 1.71
C ASP A 97 -7.32 3.83 0.98
N VAL A 98 -7.33 4.07 -0.34
CA VAL A 98 -6.09 4.07 -1.13
C VAL A 98 -5.12 5.18 -0.68
N LYS A 99 -5.62 6.38 -0.35
CA LYS A 99 -4.79 7.48 0.20
C LYS A 99 -4.27 7.19 1.61
N ASN A 100 -4.91 6.28 2.32
CA ASN A 100 -4.55 5.93 3.70
C ASN A 100 -3.90 4.55 3.83
N ILE A 101 -3.43 3.97 2.72
CA ILE A 101 -2.67 2.73 2.77
C ILE A 101 -1.49 2.92 3.74
N PRO A 102 -1.34 2.06 4.76
CA PRO A 102 -0.24 2.13 5.71
C PRO A 102 1.14 2.21 5.04
N PHE A 103 2.07 2.97 5.64
CA PHE A 103 3.44 3.09 5.14
C PHE A 103 4.11 1.73 4.92
N ALA A 104 3.93 0.77 5.84
CA ALA A 104 4.47 -0.59 5.70
C ALA A 104 3.96 -1.38 4.48
N ILE A 105 2.93 -0.87 3.80
CA ILE A 105 2.42 -1.39 2.52
C ILE A 105 2.83 -0.46 1.35
N ASN A 106 2.89 0.85 1.58
CA ASN A 106 3.03 1.89 0.55
C ASN A 106 4.42 2.55 0.46
N ASP A 107 5.45 1.99 1.06
CA ASP A 107 6.78 2.61 1.25
C ASP A 107 7.76 2.48 0.07
N HIS A 108 7.39 1.79 -1.02
CA HIS A 108 8.42 1.26 -1.93
C HIS A 108 8.17 1.37 -3.43
N GLY A 109 7.45 2.39 -3.91
CA GLY A 109 7.27 2.54 -5.35
C GLY A 109 7.16 3.98 -5.80
N THR A 110 8.01 4.38 -6.74
CA THR A 110 7.72 5.55 -7.58
C THR A 110 6.56 5.25 -8.55
N TYR A 111 6.02 4.03 -8.61
CA TYR A 111 4.83 3.64 -9.38
C TYR A 111 3.61 3.49 -8.45
N GLN A 112 2.93 4.60 -8.15
CA GLN A 112 1.74 4.60 -7.29
C GLN A 112 0.59 5.37 -7.93
N GLN A 113 -0.53 4.68 -8.14
CA GLN A 113 -1.72 5.25 -8.75
C GLN A 113 -2.97 4.44 -8.36
N ALA A 114 -4.10 5.14 -8.23
CA ALA A 114 -5.43 4.56 -8.22
C ALA A 114 -5.98 4.57 -9.65
N LEU A 115 -6.52 3.45 -10.11
CA LEU A 115 -7.11 3.31 -11.45
C LEU A 115 -8.58 2.94 -11.32
N GLU A 116 -9.43 3.58 -12.12
CA GLU A 116 -10.80 3.14 -12.37
C GLU A 116 -10.83 2.40 -13.71
N LEU A 117 -11.32 1.16 -13.66
CA LEU A 117 -11.32 0.25 -14.81
C LEU A 117 -12.75 -0.06 -15.25
N THR A 118 -12.93 -0.14 -16.56
CA THR A 118 -14.04 -0.84 -17.19
C THR A 118 -13.57 -2.19 -17.69
N GLY A 119 -14.48 -3.02 -18.22
CA GLY A 119 -14.11 -4.28 -18.86
C GLY A 119 -13.20 -4.13 -20.09
N THR A 120 -13.00 -2.91 -20.60
CA THR A 120 -12.22 -2.64 -21.82
C THR A 120 -11.03 -1.69 -21.62
N GLY A 121 -10.83 -1.12 -20.42
CA GLY A 121 -9.70 -0.23 -20.17
C GLY A 121 -9.84 0.67 -18.95
N VAL A 122 -8.80 1.47 -18.71
CA VAL A 122 -8.77 2.53 -17.69
C VAL A 122 -9.66 3.68 -18.15
N ILE A 123 -10.63 4.06 -17.33
CA ILE A 123 -11.48 5.23 -17.58
C ILE A 123 -11.07 6.45 -16.78
N ASP A 124 -10.38 6.24 -15.66
CA ASP A 124 -9.88 7.32 -14.83
C ASP A 124 -8.68 6.83 -14.00
N PHE A 125 -7.84 7.76 -13.57
CA PHE A 125 -6.71 7.47 -12.71
C PHE A 125 -6.32 8.69 -11.89
N ASN A 126 -5.68 8.45 -10.75
CA ASN A 126 -4.79 9.47 -10.21
C ASN A 126 -3.60 8.90 -9.49
N ILE A 127 -2.61 9.76 -9.40
CA ILE A 127 -1.26 9.47 -8.98
C ILE A 127 -1.23 9.68 -7.48
N ASN A 128 -0.85 8.64 -6.76
CA ASN A 128 -0.68 8.72 -5.33
C ASN A 128 0.80 8.97 -5.04
N PRO A 129 1.15 10.03 -4.31
CA PRO A 129 2.53 10.30 -3.95
C PRO A 129 3.21 9.09 -3.28
N PRO A 130 4.38 8.66 -3.78
CA PRO A 130 5.29 9.45 -4.61
C PRO A 130 5.23 9.13 -6.11
N GLY A 131 4.13 8.50 -6.55
CA GLY A 131 3.90 8.02 -7.91
C GLY A 131 4.38 8.95 -9.01
N GLN A 132 4.98 8.42 -10.07
CA GLN A 132 5.60 9.14 -11.18
C GLN A 132 6.78 10.09 -10.84
N SER A 133 7.25 10.16 -9.59
CA SER A 133 8.51 10.84 -9.24
C SER A 133 9.69 10.23 -9.99
N GLY A 134 10.46 11.08 -10.67
CA GLY A 134 11.64 10.62 -11.43
C GLY A 134 11.33 9.79 -12.68
N PHE A 135 10.08 9.76 -13.15
CA PHE A 135 9.72 8.98 -14.33
C PHE A 135 10.13 9.67 -15.62
N THR A 136 10.76 8.89 -16.48
CA THR A 136 11.02 9.24 -17.87
C THR A 136 10.59 8.05 -18.73
N SER A 137 9.70 8.28 -19.69
CA SER A 137 9.26 7.24 -20.63
C SER A 137 10.39 6.83 -21.58
N LEU A 138 10.18 5.71 -22.29
CA LEU A 138 11.18 5.14 -23.21
C LEU A 138 11.64 6.09 -24.32
N ASN A 139 10.81 7.07 -24.70
CA ASN A 139 11.14 8.11 -25.66
C ASN A 139 11.83 9.34 -25.03
N GLY A 140 12.20 9.28 -23.75
CA GLY A 140 12.88 10.37 -23.04
C GLY A 140 11.96 11.47 -22.47
N THR A 141 10.64 11.34 -22.59
CA THR A 141 9.70 12.32 -22.03
C THR A 141 9.56 12.14 -20.52
N GLN A 142 9.80 13.20 -19.74
CA GLN A 142 9.61 13.19 -18.30
C GLN A 142 8.12 13.27 -17.93
N SER A 143 7.72 12.63 -16.84
CA SER A 143 6.38 12.82 -16.29
C SER A 143 6.18 14.27 -15.85
N SER A 144 4.97 14.81 -16.05
CA SER A 144 4.54 16.09 -15.47
C SER A 144 4.61 16.12 -13.94
N HIS A 145 4.69 14.95 -13.31
CA HIS A 145 4.73 14.75 -11.86
C HIS A 145 6.12 14.37 -11.35
N MET A 146 7.15 14.52 -12.18
CA MET A 146 8.52 14.10 -11.85
C MET A 146 9.07 14.76 -10.57
N HIS A 147 8.64 15.98 -10.23
CA HIS A 147 9.17 16.75 -9.11
C HIS A 147 8.14 17.13 -8.04
N ASP A 148 6.84 16.95 -8.30
CA ASP A 148 5.78 17.47 -7.42
C ASP A 148 5.18 16.41 -6.48
N GLN A 149 5.66 15.18 -6.54
CA GLN A 149 5.12 14.05 -5.79
C GLN A 149 5.94 13.74 -4.55
N TRP A 150 7.25 13.98 -4.54
CA TRP A 150 8.06 13.79 -3.33
C TRP A 150 7.61 14.68 -2.16
N PRO A 151 7.43 16.00 -2.34
CA PRO A 151 6.95 16.84 -1.25
C PRO A 151 5.59 16.39 -0.70
N LEU A 152 4.70 15.94 -1.57
CA LEU A 152 3.40 15.42 -1.17
C LEU A 152 3.52 14.09 -0.42
N HIS A 153 4.40 13.19 -0.85
CA HIS A 153 4.66 11.93 -0.16
C HIS A 153 5.23 12.15 1.23
N ASP A 154 6.23 13.03 1.35
CA ASP A 154 6.86 13.38 2.62
C ASP A 154 5.86 14.04 3.59
N ALA A 155 4.96 14.86 3.06
CA ALA A 155 3.88 15.50 3.84
C ALA A 155 2.66 14.60 4.06
N TRP A 156 2.64 13.38 3.49
CA TRP A 156 1.47 12.49 3.44
C TRP A 156 0.20 13.18 2.90
N GLU A 157 0.41 14.09 1.95
CA GLU A 157 -0.60 14.82 1.22
C GLU A 157 -0.85 14.15 -0.12
N PHE A 158 -2.03 14.38 -0.65
CA PHE A 158 -2.47 13.83 -1.91
C PHE A 158 -3.12 14.94 -2.70
N LYS A 159 -2.93 14.94 -4.01
CA LYS A 159 -3.75 15.79 -4.87
C LYS A 159 -5.19 15.33 -4.77
N ASP A 160 -6.11 16.28 -4.80
CA ASP A 160 -7.52 15.95 -4.94
C ASP A 160 -7.75 15.23 -6.26
N GLN A 161 -8.53 14.16 -6.18
CA GLN A 161 -8.79 13.27 -7.29
C GLN A 161 -10.23 13.46 -7.72
N LEU A 162 -10.39 13.67 -9.01
CA LEU A 162 -11.68 13.83 -9.65
C LEU A 162 -12.01 12.57 -10.44
N PHE A 163 -12.34 11.48 -9.74
CA PHE A 163 -13.01 10.37 -10.41
C PHE A 163 -14.33 10.88 -11.00
N GLY A 164 -14.39 11.05 -12.31
CA GLY A 164 -15.58 11.58 -13.01
C GLY A 164 -15.79 13.10 -13.00
N GLU A 165 -14.79 13.92 -12.65
CA GLU A 165 -14.86 15.38 -12.84
C GLU A 165 -13.65 15.94 -13.62
N THR A 166 -13.87 16.96 -14.46
CA THR A 166 -12.79 17.63 -15.21
C THR A 166 -12.05 18.62 -14.31
N VAL A 167 -10.78 18.38 -13.97
CA VAL A 167 -10.02 19.28 -13.08
C VAL A 167 -9.65 20.56 -13.80
N VAL A 168 -10.17 21.71 -13.33
CA VAL A 168 -9.58 23.03 -13.59
C VAL A 168 -8.62 23.31 -12.44
N GLN A 169 -7.33 23.37 -12.76
CA GLN A 169 -6.23 23.50 -11.81
C GLN A 169 -6.29 24.83 -11.04
N VAL A 170 -6.45 24.77 -9.71
CA VAL A 170 -6.07 25.86 -8.79
C VAL A 170 -5.41 25.26 -7.56
N ALA A 171 -4.08 25.36 -7.48
CA ALA A 171 -3.32 25.03 -6.30
C ALA A 171 -3.14 26.30 -5.44
N GLN A 172 -3.67 26.29 -4.22
CA GLN A 172 -3.14 27.10 -3.13
C GLN A 172 -2.99 26.22 -1.89
N ASP A 173 -1.77 26.17 -1.34
CA ASP A 173 -1.50 25.60 -0.03
C ASP A 173 -2.20 26.42 1.04
N ILE A 174 -3.33 25.90 1.53
CA ILE A 174 -4.02 26.48 2.67
C ILE A 174 -3.36 25.95 3.93
N MET A 175 -2.53 26.79 4.55
CA MET A 175 -2.00 26.55 5.90
C MET A 175 -3.12 26.13 6.86
N PRO A 176 -2.97 25.02 7.61
CA PRO A 176 -4.00 24.59 8.55
C PRO A 176 -4.20 25.64 9.66
N VAL A 177 -5.43 26.12 9.78
CA VAL A 177 -5.77 27.24 10.69
C VAL A 177 -5.74 26.80 12.17
N ASN A 178 -5.85 25.50 12.47
CA ASN A 178 -6.11 24.98 13.81
C ASN A 178 -5.21 23.80 14.23
N PHE A 179 -4.91 23.74 15.53
CA PHE A 179 -4.42 22.53 16.21
C PHE A 179 -5.54 21.49 16.27
N LYS A 180 -5.36 20.32 15.65
CA LYS A 180 -6.43 19.31 15.57
C LYS A 180 -5.89 17.89 15.46
N LEU A 181 -6.44 16.97 16.25
CA LEU A 181 -6.33 15.53 16.04
C LEU A 181 -7.51 15.04 15.20
N HIS A 182 -7.23 14.49 14.03
CA HIS A 182 -8.24 13.93 13.15
C HIS A 182 -8.61 12.51 13.59
N ALA A 183 -9.74 11.99 13.10
CA ALA A 183 -10.12 10.61 13.36
C ALA A 183 -9.03 9.67 12.84
N PRO A 184 -8.50 8.76 13.68
CA PRO A 184 -7.54 7.78 13.20
C PRO A 184 -8.18 6.85 12.17
N TYR A 185 -7.43 6.46 11.16
CA TYR A 185 -7.92 5.65 10.04
C TYR A 185 -6.90 4.60 9.59
N PRO A 186 -7.30 3.35 9.30
CA PRO A 186 -8.65 2.79 9.52
C PRO A 186 -9.01 2.74 11.02
N ASN A 187 -10.30 2.72 11.34
CA ASN A 187 -10.80 2.53 12.72
C ASN A 187 -12.22 1.96 12.67
N PRO A 188 -12.48 0.69 13.06
CA PRO A 188 -11.54 -0.23 13.71
C PRO A 188 -10.36 -0.64 12.83
N PHE A 189 -9.24 -1.08 13.43
CA PHE A 189 -8.01 -1.39 12.70
C PHE A 189 -7.39 -2.72 13.12
N ASN A 190 -6.60 -3.33 12.22
CA ASN A 190 -5.78 -4.53 12.47
C ASN A 190 -4.64 -4.62 11.42
N PRO A 191 -3.34 -4.66 11.80
CA PRO A 191 -2.75 -4.21 13.05
C PRO A 191 -2.28 -2.74 12.99
N VAL A 192 -2.58 -2.01 11.90
CA VAL A 192 -2.09 -0.63 11.67
C VAL A 192 -3.23 0.38 11.52
N THR A 193 -3.10 1.52 12.19
CA THR A 193 -3.93 2.74 11.96
C THR A 193 -3.02 3.94 11.79
N ASN A 194 -3.45 4.94 11.02
CA ASN A 194 -2.77 6.22 10.87
C ASN A 194 -3.38 7.27 11.80
N ILE A 195 -2.51 8.02 12.49
CA ILE A 195 -2.87 9.12 13.37
C ILE A 195 -2.51 10.41 12.67
N LYS A 196 -3.54 11.14 12.23
CA LYS A 196 -3.40 12.40 11.52
C LYS A 196 -3.64 13.58 12.45
N PHE A 197 -2.78 14.58 12.39
CA PHE A 197 -2.94 15.82 13.12
C PHE A 197 -2.51 17.03 12.31
N SER A 198 -2.95 18.21 12.73
CA SER A 198 -2.59 19.48 12.11
C SER A 198 -2.12 20.46 13.17
N LEU A 199 -1.06 21.19 12.86
CA LEU A 199 -0.45 22.21 13.69
C LEU A 199 -0.53 23.55 12.96
N ASN A 200 -1.03 24.58 13.63
CA ASN A 200 -1.12 25.94 13.09
C ASN A 200 0.18 26.76 13.28
N ARG A 201 1.16 26.21 14.02
CA ARG A 201 2.49 26.77 14.25
C ARG A 201 3.44 25.65 14.66
N ASN A 202 4.75 25.90 14.56
CA ASN A 202 5.77 25.01 15.08
C ASN A 202 5.57 24.79 16.59
N ALA A 203 5.60 23.54 17.03
CA ALA A 203 5.33 23.17 18.41
C ALA A 203 5.96 21.84 18.78
N ARG A 204 6.40 21.69 20.03
CA ARG A 204 6.65 20.37 20.63
C ARG A 204 5.32 19.69 20.91
N ILE A 205 5.17 18.47 20.42
CA ILE A 205 3.97 17.67 20.59
C ILE A 205 4.30 16.34 21.27
N GLN A 206 3.31 15.77 21.93
CA GLN A 206 3.36 14.41 22.45
C GLN A 206 2.12 13.65 21.98
N ILE A 207 2.32 12.45 21.43
CA ILE A 207 1.25 11.54 21.04
C ILE A 207 1.36 10.26 21.85
N ASP A 208 0.43 10.09 22.78
CA ASP A 208 0.31 8.89 23.61
C ASP A 208 -0.85 8.03 23.14
N ILE A 209 -0.67 6.71 23.25
CA ILE A 209 -1.74 5.74 23.19
C ILE A 209 -2.06 5.27 24.59
N ILE A 210 -3.33 5.34 24.96
CA ILE A 210 -3.82 5.10 26.31
C ILE A 210 -4.87 4.00 26.28
N ASP A 211 -4.78 3.04 27.19
CA ASP A 211 -5.83 2.03 27.37
C ASP A 211 -7.05 2.57 28.15
N ILE A 212 -8.09 1.74 28.28
CA ILE A 212 -9.32 2.10 29.00
C ILE A 212 -9.10 2.37 30.50
N THR A 213 -7.97 1.92 31.07
CA THR A 213 -7.61 2.15 32.47
C THR A 213 -6.85 3.47 32.67
N GLY A 214 -6.52 4.17 31.58
CA GLY A 214 -5.75 5.41 31.61
C GLY A 214 -4.24 5.21 31.56
N ARG A 215 -3.76 3.97 31.38
CA ARG A 215 -2.32 3.69 31.27
C ARG A 215 -1.84 3.97 29.85
N VAL A 216 -0.71 4.67 29.74
CA VAL A 216 0.01 4.84 28.47
C VAL A 216 0.58 3.48 28.06
N VAL A 217 0.10 2.96 26.94
CA VAL A 217 0.55 1.70 26.34
C VAL A 217 1.62 1.93 25.29
N ASP A 218 1.65 3.12 24.67
CA ASP A 218 2.65 3.49 23.67
C ASP A 218 2.84 5.00 23.63
N ASN A 219 4.04 5.46 23.27
CA ASN A 219 4.34 6.86 23.00
C ASN A 219 4.92 6.94 21.58
N LEU A 220 4.14 7.52 20.67
CA LEU A 220 4.50 7.56 19.25
C LEU A 220 5.37 8.76 18.91
N VAL A 221 5.22 9.84 19.67
CA VAL A 221 5.97 11.08 19.52
C VAL A 221 6.17 11.75 20.86
N ASP A 222 7.36 12.30 21.06
CA ASP A 222 7.66 13.38 21.99
C ASP A 222 8.79 14.25 21.40
N ASN A 223 8.45 15.12 20.44
CA ASN A 223 9.44 16.00 19.77
C ASN A 223 8.81 17.26 19.14
N GLU A 224 9.65 18.17 18.63
CA GLU A 224 9.25 19.35 17.85
C GLU A 224 8.81 18.99 16.43
N TYR A 225 7.69 19.58 16.00
CA TYR A 225 7.14 19.49 14.65
C TYR A 225 6.84 20.88 14.10
N ASP A 226 7.05 21.05 12.79
CA ASP A 226 6.73 22.28 12.08
C ASP A 226 5.20 22.48 11.93
N ALA A 227 4.79 23.71 11.65
CA ALA A 227 3.41 24.01 11.24
C ALA A 227 3.05 23.21 9.98
N GLY A 228 1.86 22.62 9.94
CA GLY A 228 1.44 21.79 8.81
C GLY A 228 0.54 20.63 9.21
N LYS A 229 0.26 19.76 8.24
CA LYS A 229 -0.42 18.48 8.45
C LYS A 229 0.62 17.38 8.61
N HIS A 230 0.36 16.46 9.51
CA HIS A 230 1.27 15.38 9.85
C HIS A 230 0.50 14.07 10.03
N THR A 231 1.14 12.95 9.68
CA THR A 231 0.56 11.61 9.81
C THR A 231 1.59 10.66 10.41
N ILE A 232 1.19 9.86 11.39
CA ILE A 232 2.08 8.90 12.07
C ILE A 232 1.36 7.54 12.20
N PRO A 233 1.98 6.43 11.77
CA PRO A 233 1.38 5.11 11.91
C PRO A 233 1.51 4.61 13.36
N TRP A 234 0.47 3.93 13.84
CA TRP A 234 0.53 3.09 15.04
C TRP A 234 0.40 1.62 14.63
N ILE A 235 1.44 0.83 14.88
CA ILE A 235 1.55 -0.57 14.47
C ILE A 235 1.52 -1.48 15.70
N THR A 236 0.60 -2.44 15.75
CA THR A 236 0.24 -3.15 16.99
C THR A 236 0.40 -4.68 16.91
N TYR A 237 1.64 -5.16 16.82
CA TYR A 237 1.90 -6.60 16.82
C TYR A 237 1.63 -7.25 18.20
N SER A 238 2.09 -6.63 19.29
CA SER A 238 2.05 -7.17 20.66
C SER A 238 0.97 -6.58 21.57
N VAL A 239 0.14 -5.68 21.05
CA VAL A 239 -0.95 -5.04 21.81
C VAL A 239 -2.23 -5.89 21.68
N PRO A 240 -2.99 -6.17 22.76
CA PRO A 240 -4.22 -6.96 22.68
C PRO A 240 -5.37 -6.16 22.04
N SER A 241 -6.34 -6.85 21.43
CA SER A 241 -7.56 -6.22 20.91
C SER A 241 -8.31 -5.50 22.01
N GLY A 242 -8.88 -4.33 21.69
CA GLY A 242 -9.53 -3.49 22.69
C GLY A 242 -9.69 -2.04 22.26
N VAL A 243 -10.30 -1.28 23.16
CA VAL A 243 -10.49 0.17 23.00
C VAL A 243 -9.27 0.90 23.55
N TYR A 244 -8.73 1.80 22.74
CA TYR A 244 -7.63 2.69 23.10
C TYR A 244 -8.00 4.13 22.78
N PHE A 245 -7.20 5.05 23.28
CA PHE A 245 -7.33 6.49 23.06
C PHE A 245 -6.00 7.05 22.58
N VAL A 246 -6.04 7.72 21.44
CA VAL A 246 -4.94 8.55 20.95
C VAL A 246 -5.07 9.91 21.60
N ARG A 247 -4.06 10.35 22.33
CA ARG A 247 -4.00 11.67 22.93
C ARG A 247 -2.87 12.46 22.28
N LEU A 248 -3.22 13.57 21.64
CA LEU A 248 -2.28 14.56 21.14
C LEU A 248 -2.26 15.73 22.12
N SER A 249 -1.09 16.05 22.67
CA SER A 249 -0.90 17.17 23.59
C SER A 249 0.21 18.12 23.13
N SER A 250 -0.02 19.42 23.29
CA SER A 250 0.98 20.47 23.09
C SER A 250 0.63 21.71 23.91
N PHE A 251 1.59 22.26 24.64
CA PHE A 251 1.35 23.34 25.62
C PHE A 251 0.16 23.00 26.55
N ASP A 252 -0.90 23.81 26.54
CA ASP A 252 -2.13 23.63 27.33
C ASP A 252 -3.29 23.00 26.53
N ILE A 253 -3.06 22.57 25.29
CA ILE A 253 -4.09 22.02 24.42
C ILE A 253 -3.92 20.50 24.33
N THR A 254 -5.02 19.78 24.53
CA THR A 254 -5.07 18.32 24.40
C THR A 254 -6.28 17.93 23.58
N GLU A 255 -6.06 17.10 22.56
CA GLU A 255 -7.10 16.46 21.76
C GLU A 255 -7.04 14.95 21.96
N THR A 256 -8.19 14.28 21.98
CA THR A 256 -8.24 12.82 22.19
C THR A 256 -9.25 12.18 21.26
N LYS A 257 -8.87 11.04 20.67
CA LYS A 257 -9.73 10.23 19.80
C LYS A 257 -9.72 8.77 20.22
N LYS A 258 -10.90 8.16 20.25
CA LYS A 258 -11.08 6.74 20.51
C LYS A 258 -10.73 5.92 19.28
N ILE A 259 -10.01 4.83 19.47
CA ILE A 259 -9.69 3.84 18.44
C ILE A 259 -9.98 2.42 18.93
N LEU A 260 -10.35 1.54 18.01
CA LEU A 260 -10.65 0.14 18.29
C LEU A 260 -9.68 -0.76 17.52
N LEU A 261 -8.84 -1.50 18.25
CA LEU A 261 -7.99 -2.55 17.69
C LEU A 261 -8.75 -3.87 17.69
N LEU A 262 -8.89 -4.48 16.51
CA LEU A 262 -9.43 -5.83 16.32
C LEU A 262 -8.30 -6.77 15.94
N LYS A 263 -8.31 -8.01 16.43
CA LYS A 263 -7.46 -9.10 15.94
C LYS A 263 -8.34 -10.26 15.53
#